data_AF-A0A916HNC7-F1
#
_entry.id   AF-A0A916HNC7-F1
#
_cell.length_a   1.000
_cell.length_b   1.000
_cell.length_c   1.000
_cell.angle_alpha   90.00
_cell.angle_beta   90.00
_cell.angle_gamma   90.00
#
_symmetry.space_group_name_H-M   'P 1'
#
loop_
_entity.id
_entity.type
_entity.pdbx_description
1 polymer ?
#
loop_
_entity_poly.entity_id
_entity_poly.type
_entity_poly.pdbx_seq_one_letter_code
_entity_poly.pdbx_strand_id
1 'polypeptide(L)'
;MRWLALIFVAAIVALQYPMWLGKGGWFAVRELDRQVSLQRDANEKLRMRNEALDADVRDLKTGSEAIEERARSELGMIRQDEVFFLLQGAGAAKAAPAAR
;
A
#
# COMPACT_ATOMS: atom_id res chain seq x y z
N MET A 1 -18.97 29.86 59.42
CA MET A 1 -17.54 29.62 59.07
C MET A 1 -17.24 28.17 58.66
N ARG A 2 -17.54 27.15 59.48
CA ARG A 2 -17.18 25.74 59.18
C ARG A 2 -17.88 25.13 57.96
N TRP A 3 -19.11 25.56 57.68
CA TRP A 3 -19.89 25.08 56.52
C TRP A 3 -19.39 25.63 55.19
N LEU A 4 -18.93 26.89 55.16
CA LEU A 4 -18.28 27.49 53.99
C LEU A 4 -17.00 26.74 53.61
N ALA A 5 -16.21 26.33 54.61
CA ALA A 5 -15.02 25.51 54.38
C ALA A 5 -15.37 24.14 53.79
N LEU A 6 -16.43 23.48 54.27
CA LEU A 6 -16.89 22.21 53.71
C LEU A 6 -17.36 22.33 52.25
N ILE A 7 -18.08 23.40 51.92
CA ILE A 7 -18.50 23.68 50.53
C ILE A 7 -17.29 23.91 49.63
N PHE A 8 -16.29 24.65 50.09
CA PHE A 8 -15.05 24.86 49.34
C PHE A 8 -14.27 23.56 49.12
N VAL A 9 -14.17 22.72 50.15
CA VAL A 9 -13.52 21.40 50.02
C VAL A 9 -14.29 20.52 49.04
N ALA A 10 -15.62 20.50 49.12
CA ALA A 10 -16.46 19.75 48.18
C ALA A 10 -16.28 20.25 46.74
N ALA A 11 -16.20 21.57 46.54
CA ALA A 11 -15.96 22.18 45.23
C ALA A 11 -14.59 21.79 44.67
N ILE A 12 -13.54 21.79 45.50
CA ILE A 12 -12.19 21.37 45.10
C ILE A 12 -12.18 19.88 44.71
N VAL A 13 -12.79 19.01 45.50
CA VAL A 13 -12.87 17.57 45.18
C VAL A 13 -13.65 17.34 43.90
N ALA A 14 -14.76 18.05 43.69
CA ALA A 14 -15.56 17.96 42.48
C ALA A 14 -14.80 18.43 41.22
N LEU A 15 -13.86 19.36 41.35
CA LEU A 15 -13.02 19.85 40.25
C LEU A 15 -11.81 18.94 39.99
N GLN A 16 -11.27 18.29 41.02
CA GLN A 16 -10.14 17.38 40.91
C GLN A 16 -10.54 16.01 40.36
N TYR A 17 -11.76 15.56 40.66
CA TYR A 17 -12.27 14.24 40.24
C TYR A 17 -12.29 14.04 38.72
N PRO A 18 -12.73 15.01 37.89
CA PRO A 18 -12.62 14.95 36.44
C PRO A 18 -11.19 14.89 35.90
N MET A 19 -10.19 15.42 36.62
CA MET A 19 -8.81 15.27 36.17
C MET A 19 -8.28 13.85 36.37
N TRP A 20 -8.80 13.13 37.36
CA TRP A 20 -8.39 11.75 37.65
C TRP A 20 -9.19 10.73 36.82
N LEU A 21 -10.50 10.96 36.61
CA LEU A 21 -11.42 10.02 35.96
C LEU A 21 -12.05 10.52 34.64
N GLY A 22 -11.74 11.75 34.21
CA GLY A 22 -12.32 12.32 32.99
C GLY A 22 -11.85 11.62 31.71
N LYS A 23 -12.42 12.04 30.57
CA LYS A 23 -12.20 11.45 29.24
C LYS A 23 -10.73 11.39 28.77
N GLY A 24 -9.80 12.02 29.48
CA GLY A 24 -8.35 11.95 29.27
C GLY A 24 -7.54 11.49 30.52
N GLY A 25 -8.20 10.90 31.52
CA GLY A 25 -7.56 10.43 32.74
C GLY A 25 -6.66 9.21 32.50
N TRP A 26 -5.74 8.94 33.44
CA TRP A 26 -4.71 7.90 33.36
C TRP A 26 -5.23 6.48 33.07
N PHE A 27 -6.50 6.20 33.38
CA PHE A 27 -7.14 4.92 33.04
C PHE A 27 -7.59 4.86 31.58
N ALA A 28 -8.13 5.95 31.03
CA ALA A 28 -8.56 6.02 29.63
C ALA A 28 -7.36 5.95 28.67
N VAL A 29 -6.25 6.61 29.01
CA VAL A 29 -5.01 6.57 28.22
C VAL A 29 -4.43 5.15 28.17
N ARG A 30 -4.40 4.41 29.28
CA ARG A 30 -3.86 3.04 29.30
C ARG A 30 -4.69 2.06 28.46
N GLU A 31 -6.01 2.19 28.49
CA GLU A 31 -6.89 1.34 27.68
C GLU A 31 -6.79 1.72 26.19
N LEU A 32 -6.69 3.01 25.87
CA LEU A 32 -6.52 3.46 24.49
C LEU A 32 -5.14 3.09 23.93
N ASP A 33 -4.07 3.21 24.71
CA ASP A 33 -2.73 2.77 24.33
C ASP A 33 -2.69 1.26 24.08
N ARG A 34 -3.38 0.47 24.90
CA ARG A 34 -3.51 -0.97 24.70
C ARG A 34 -4.21 -1.27 23.37
N GLN A 35 -5.32 -0.60 23.05
CA GLN A 35 -6.02 -0.79 21.78
C GLN A 35 -5.19 -0.35 20.57
N VAL A 36 -4.47 0.76 20.68
CA VAL A 36 -3.56 1.25 19.64
C VAL A 36 -2.41 0.27 19.41
N SER A 37 -1.83 -0.30 20.47
CA SER A 37 -0.75 -1.29 20.33
C SER A 37 -1.20 -2.55 19.57
N LEU A 38 -2.36 -3.09 19.92
CA LEU A 38 -2.93 -4.27 19.25
C LEU A 38 -3.24 -4.01 17.76
N GLN A 39 -3.75 -2.82 17.43
CA GLN A 39 -4.00 -2.44 16.04
C GLN A 39 -2.70 -2.20 15.26
N ARG A 40 -1.64 -1.71 15.90
CA ARG A 40 -0.33 -1.54 15.25
C ARG A 40 0.28 -2.88 14.89
N ASP A 41 0.30 -3.84 15.81
CA ASP A 41 0.83 -5.18 15.56
C ASP A 41 0.05 -5.89 14.43
N ALA A 42 -1.28 -5.76 14.43
CA ALA A 42 -2.12 -6.31 13.37
C ALA A 42 -1.84 -5.65 12.01
N ASN A 43 -1.69 -4.33 11.97
CA ASN A 43 -1.35 -3.60 10.75
C ASN A 43 0.04 -3.97 10.22
N GLU A 44 1.03 -4.13 11.10
CA GLU A 44 2.38 -4.50 10.69
C GLU A 44 2.39 -5.90 10.03
N LYS A 45 1.65 -6.85 10.61
CA LYS A 45 1.48 -8.18 10.01
C LYS A 45 0.78 -8.14 8.65
N LEU A 46 -0.23 -7.29 8.49
CA LEU A 46 -0.89 -7.09 7.21
C LEU A 46 0.03 -6.42 6.19
N ARG A 47 0.85 -5.45 6.61
CA ARG A 47 1.81 -4.75 5.75
C ARG A 47 2.86 -5.72 5.20
N MET A 48 3.46 -6.56 6.07
CA MET A 48 4.43 -7.57 5.63
C MET A 48 3.83 -8.56 4.62
N ARG A 49 2.58 -8.98 4.82
CA ARG A 49 1.89 -9.86 3.86
C ARG A 49 1.61 -9.18 2.52
N ASN A 50 1.23 -7.91 2.56
CA ASN A 50 0.98 -7.13 1.35
C ASN A 50 2.27 -6.92 0.56
N GLU A 51 3.36 -6.57 1.24
CA GLU A 51 4.70 -6.45 0.63
C GLU A 51 5.14 -7.77 -0.02
N ALA A 52 4.92 -8.92 0.63
CA ALA A 52 5.22 -10.23 0.05
C ALA A 52 4.36 -10.53 -1.20
N LEU A 53 3.04 -10.32 -1.11
CA LEU A 53 2.12 -10.54 -2.24
C LEU A 53 2.44 -9.62 -3.42
N ASP A 54 2.81 -8.37 -3.16
CA ASP A 54 3.18 -7.42 -4.20
C ASP A 54 4.51 -7.77 -4.87
N ALA A 55 5.44 -8.39 -4.13
CA ALA A 55 6.63 -8.99 -4.71
C ALA A 55 6.29 -10.19 -5.59
N ASP A 56 5.42 -11.11 -5.13
CA ASP A 56 4.97 -12.27 -5.91
C ASP A 56 4.26 -11.84 -7.20
N VAL A 57 3.39 -10.83 -7.13
CA VAL A 57 2.70 -10.29 -8.31
C VAL A 57 3.67 -9.68 -9.30
N ARG A 58 4.70 -8.96 -8.81
CA ARG A 58 5.74 -8.40 -9.68
C ARG A 58 6.56 -9.49 -10.36
N ASP A 59 6.98 -10.51 -9.61
CA ASP A 59 7.73 -11.64 -10.17
C ASP A 59 6.93 -12.39 -11.24
N LEU A 60 5.65 -12.68 -10.97
CA LEU A 60 4.75 -13.32 -11.94
C LEU A 60 4.58 -12.47 -13.20
N LYS A 61 4.42 -11.15 -13.06
CA LYS A 61 4.30 -10.23 -14.21
C LYS A 61 5.58 -10.23 -15.03
N THR A 62 6.74 -10.01 -14.41
CA THR A 62 8.03 -9.99 -15.11
C THR A 62 8.34 -11.33 -15.78
N GLY A 63 8.04 -12.45 -15.11
CA GLY A 63 8.17 -13.79 -15.69
C GLY A 63 7.25 -13.98 -16.91
N SER A 64 5.99 -13.51 -16.82
CA SER A 64 5.04 -13.60 -17.93
C SER A 64 5.42 -12.74 -19.13
N GLU A 65 5.93 -11.53 -18.89
CA GLU A 65 6.41 -10.61 -19.93
C GLU A 65 7.64 -11.18 -20.65
N ALA A 66 8.58 -11.75 -19.89
CA ALA A 66 9.76 -12.41 -20.46
C ALA A 66 9.39 -13.60 -21.35
N ILE A 67 8.39 -14.39 -20.94
CA ILE A 67 7.88 -15.51 -21.75
C ILE A 67 7.15 -15.00 -22.99
N GLU A 68 6.34 -13.95 -22.87
CA GLU A 68 5.63 -13.35 -23.99
C GLU A 68 6.60 -12.77 -25.04
N GLU A 69 7.65 -12.08 -24.60
CA GLU A 69 8.67 -11.53 -25.49
C GLU A 69 9.41 -12.65 -26.24
N ARG A 70 9.74 -13.75 -25.57
CA ARG A 70 10.33 -14.95 -26.20
C ARG A 70 9.37 -15.56 -27.24
N ALA A 71 8.09 -15.71 -26.91
CA ALA A 71 7.10 -16.27 -27.82
C ALA A 71 6.86 -15.40 -29.06
N ARG A 72 6.83 -14.07 -28.88
CA ARG A 72 6.69 -13.11 -29.98
C ARG A 72 7.93 -13.05 -30.87
N SER A 73 9.12 -12.99 -30.27
CA SER A 73 10.39 -12.82 -30.99
C SER A 73 10.86 -14.09 -31.71
N GLU A 74 10.72 -15.26 -31.09
CA GLU A 74 11.24 -16.51 -31.65
C GLU A 74 10.22 -17.34 -32.41
N LEU A 75 8.99 -17.39 -31.92
CA LEU A 75 7.95 -18.23 -32.49
C LEU A 75 7.00 -17.43 -33.39
N GLY A 76 7.14 -16.10 -33.44
CA GLY A 76 6.23 -15.23 -34.19
C GLY A 76 4.78 -15.32 -33.71
N MET A 77 4.57 -15.74 -32.45
CA MET A 77 3.22 -15.90 -31.90
C MET A 77 2.54 -14.53 -31.75
N ILE A 78 1.31 -14.47 -32.23
CA ILE A 78 0.41 -13.31 -32.16
C ILE A 78 -0.87 -13.72 -31.46
N ARG A 79 -1.44 -12.81 -30.65
CA ARG A 79 -2.72 -13.05 -29.97
C ARG A 79 -3.86 -13.12 -31.00
N GLN A 80 -4.94 -13.82 -30.65
CA GLN A 80 -6.09 -14.00 -31.56
C GLN A 80 -6.80 -12.69 -31.93
N ASP A 81 -6.65 -11.65 -31.10
CA ASP A 81 -7.26 -10.34 -31.21
C ASP A 81 -6.26 -9.23 -31.62
N GLU A 82 -5.05 -9.57 -32.06
CA GLU A 82 -3.98 -8.63 -32.39
C GLU A 82 -3.68 -8.60 -33.90
N VAL A 83 -3.52 -7.41 -34.48
CA VAL A 83 -3.09 -7.21 -35.87
C VAL A 83 -1.61 -6.85 -35.89
N PHE A 84 -0.78 -7.73 -36.45
CA PHE A 84 0.68 -7.57 -36.47
C PHE A 84 1.15 -6.93 -37.78
N PHE A 85 1.87 -5.80 -37.66
CA PHE A 85 2.43 -5.07 -38.80
C PHE A 85 3.96 -5.23 -38.83
N LEU A 86 4.49 -5.90 -39.85
CA LEU A 86 5.92 -5.93 -40.16
C LEU A 86 6.25 -4.80 -41.14
N LEU A 87 6.90 -3.74 -40.65
CA LEU A 87 7.44 -2.72 -41.53
C LEU A 87 8.73 -3.24 -42.17
N GLN A 88 8.63 -3.79 -43.38
CA GLN A 88 9.81 -4.09 -44.17
C GLN A 88 10.39 -2.76 -44.66
N GLY A 89 11.58 -2.42 -44.19
CA GLY A 89 12.25 -1.16 -44.51
C GLY A 89 12.27 -0.93 -46.01
N ALA A 90 11.81 0.25 -46.45
CA ALA A 90 11.90 0.71 -47.82
C ALA A 90 13.39 0.86 -48.20
N GLY A 91 14.02 -0.25 -48.60
CA GLY A 91 15.45 -0.31 -48.93
C GLY A 91 15.83 -1.35 -49.98
N ALA A 92 14.92 -2.23 -50.40
CA ALA A 92 15.20 -3.24 -51.42
C ALA A 92 14.66 -2.91 -52.82
N ALA A 93 14.14 -1.70 -53.06
CA ALA A 93 13.60 -1.29 -54.36
C ALA A 93 14.54 -0.41 -55.20
N LYS A 94 15.82 -0.23 -54.81
CA LYS A 94 16.73 0.66 -55.54
C LYS A 94 18.18 0.14 -55.61
N ALA A 95 18.37 -1.07 -56.11
CA ALA A 95 19.67 -1.52 -56.59
C ALA A 95 19.50 -2.55 -57.72
N ALA A 96 19.32 -2.06 -58.94
CA ALA A 96 19.57 -2.81 -60.18
C ALA A 96 20.10 -1.82 -61.24
N PRO A 97 21.02 -2.26 -62.12
CA PRO A 97 22.35 -1.67 -62.23
C PRO A 97 22.51 -0.71 -63.41
N ALA A 98 23.57 0.11 -63.34
CA ALA A 98 24.10 0.83 -64.48
C ALA A 98 24.63 -0.12 -65.58
N ALA A 99 24.61 0.40 -66.82
CA ALA A 99 25.31 -0.04 -68.04
C ALA A 99 24.61 -1.09 -68.94
N ARG A 100 23.99 -0.62 -70.02
CA ARG A 100 24.62 -0.45 -71.34
C ARG A 100 23.77 0.43 -72.25
#